data_AF-A0A0D0CT12-F1
#
_entry.id   AF-A0A0D0CT12-F1
#
_cell.length_a   1.000
_cell.length_b   1.000
_cell.length_c   1.000
_cell.angle_alpha   90.00
_cell.angle_beta   90.00
_cell.angle_gamma   90.00
#
_symmetry.space_group_name_H-M   'P 1'
#
loop_
_entity.id
_entity.type
_entity.pdbx_description
1 polymer ?
#
loop_
_entity_poly.entity_id
_entity_poly.type
_entity_poly.pdbx_seq_one_letter_code
_entity_poly.pdbx_strand_id
1 'polypeptide(L)'
;MFLLAARSRQVLLDLVKANREEYHNLSDAERKRIIKEFSDFKEMKIIGICASTQSKVNDVTQTFKLIGDKLNNLKARTGVETMLYATHGTTDLPLRGVAFATEGVQDFMGSLIGVEMQDLVSKMEGFAVQGIQGAAKNHQQHVCHVRANICEVINVNLRESLPFHPMKTLMIVPL
;
A
#
# COMPACT_ATOMS: atom_id res chain seq x y z
N MET A 1 8.64 9.74 -18.68
CA MET A 1 7.19 9.43 -18.80
C MET A 1 6.87 8.52 -20.00
N PHE A 2 7.46 8.74 -21.19
CA PHE A 2 7.22 7.90 -22.39
C PHE A 2 7.64 6.42 -22.27
N LEU A 3 8.74 6.11 -21.57
CA LEU A 3 9.22 4.73 -21.40
C LEU A 3 8.30 3.84 -20.56
N LEU A 4 7.59 4.40 -19.57
CA LEU A 4 6.63 3.64 -18.75
C LEU A 4 5.38 3.24 -19.54
N ALA A 5 4.90 4.14 -20.42
CA ALA A 5 3.72 3.90 -21.26
C ALA A 5 3.98 2.90 -22.38
N ALA A 6 5.23 2.80 -22.86
CA ALA A 6 5.63 1.81 -23.85
C ALA A 6 5.68 0.40 -23.25
N ARG A 7 6.21 0.27 -22.02
CA ARG A 7 6.31 -1.01 -21.32
C ARG A 7 4.94 -1.57 -20.93
N SER A 8 4.01 -0.72 -20.50
CA SER A 8 2.64 -1.14 -20.18
C SER A 8 1.83 -1.58 -21.41
N ARG A 9 2.03 -0.95 -22.58
CA ARG A 9 1.43 -1.44 -23.84
C ARG A 9 1.95 -2.80 -24.24
N GLN A 10 3.25 -3.05 -24.10
CA GLN A 10 3.84 -4.33 -24.43
C GLN A 10 3.28 -5.45 -23.55
N VAL A 11 3.20 -5.22 -22.24
CA VAL A 11 2.57 -6.16 -21.29
C VAL A 11 1.12 -6.45 -21.67
N LEU A 12 0.35 -5.44 -22.07
CA LEU A 12 -1.05 -5.62 -22.47
C LEU A 12 -1.17 -6.48 -23.74
N LEU A 13 -0.28 -6.27 -24.72
CA LEU A 13 -0.25 -7.05 -25.95
C LEU A 13 0.13 -8.52 -25.69
N ASP A 14 1.08 -8.75 -24.78
CA ASP A 14 1.49 -10.10 -24.40
C ASP A 14 0.39 -10.84 -23.64
N LEU A 15 -0.36 -10.12 -22.78
CA LEU A 15 -1.51 -10.66 -22.06
C LEU A 15 -2.68 -10.99 -23.02
N VAL A 16 -2.94 -10.14 -24.01
CA VAL A 16 -3.94 -10.40 -25.06
C VAL A 16 -3.54 -11.63 -25.89
N LYS A 17 -2.25 -11.79 -26.21
CA LYS A 17 -1.76 -12.98 -26.93
C LYS A 17 -1.91 -14.25 -26.11
N ALA A 18 -1.54 -14.22 -24.83
CA ALA A 18 -1.58 -15.38 -23.94
C ALA A 18 -3.00 -15.89 -23.69
N ASN A 19 -3.98 -14.99 -23.59
CA ASN A 19 -5.38 -15.34 -23.27
C ASN A 19 -6.29 -15.42 -24.50
N ARG A 20 -5.72 -15.35 -25.71
CA ARG A 20 -6.48 -15.29 -26.96
C ARG A 20 -7.27 -16.57 -27.22
N GLU A 21 -6.64 -17.72 -27.05
CA GLU A 21 -7.27 -19.03 -27.29
C GLU A 21 -8.38 -19.30 -26.27
N GLU A 22 -8.12 -18.99 -25.00
CA GLU A 22 -9.11 -19.10 -23.93
C GLU A 22 -10.34 -18.23 -24.20
N TYR A 23 -10.15 -16.99 -24.65
CA TYR A 23 -11.25 -16.10 -25.03
C TYR A 23 -12.06 -16.62 -26.23
N HIS A 24 -11.40 -17.28 -27.19
CA HIS A 24 -12.08 -17.89 -28.34
C HIS A 24 -12.86 -19.16 -27.97
N ASN A 25 -12.44 -19.87 -26.92
CA ASN A 25 -13.09 -21.08 -26.42
C ASN A 25 -14.28 -20.81 -25.47
N LEU A 26 -14.49 -19.55 -25.05
CA LEU A 26 -15.65 -19.17 -24.24
C LEU A 26 -16.96 -19.32 -25.02
N SER A 27 -18.00 -19.76 -24.32
CA SER A 27 -19.36 -19.71 -24.85
C SER A 27 -19.84 -18.26 -25.05
N ASP A 28 -20.83 -18.07 -25.92
CA ASP A 28 -21.42 -16.75 -26.15
C ASP A 28 -22.02 -16.13 -24.88
N ALA A 29 -22.51 -16.97 -23.95
CA ALA A 29 -23.05 -16.54 -22.66
C ALA A 29 -21.95 -15.98 -21.74
N GLU A 30 -20.82 -16.68 -21.65
CA GLU A 30 -19.67 -16.25 -20.84
C GLU A 30 -19.02 -15.00 -21.41
N ARG A 31 -18.87 -14.93 -22.74
CA ARG A 31 -18.35 -13.73 -23.42
C ARG A 31 -19.22 -12.52 -23.15
N LYS A 32 -20.56 -12.65 -23.27
CA LYS A 32 -21.50 -11.56 -22.95
C LYS A 32 -21.40 -11.13 -21.48
N ARG A 33 -21.25 -12.08 -20.56
CA ARG A 33 -21.08 -11.78 -19.13
C ARG A 33 -19.81 -10.97 -18.87
N ILE A 34 -18.67 -11.37 -19.43
CA ILE A 34 -17.39 -10.68 -19.25
C ILE A 34 -17.42 -9.27 -19.88
N ILE A 35 -18.01 -9.13 -21.08
CA ILE A 35 -18.18 -7.81 -21.72
C ILE A 35 -19.06 -6.91 -20.86
N LYS A 36 -20.15 -7.44 -20.30
CA LYS A 36 -21.04 -6.70 -19.41
C LYS A 36 -20.30 -6.27 -18.13
N GLU A 37 -19.60 -7.17 -17.47
CA GLU A 37 -18.83 -6.87 -16.25
C GLU A 37 -17.76 -5.79 -16.52
N PHE A 38 -17.08 -5.86 -17.67
CA PHE A 38 -16.12 -4.84 -18.07
C PHE A 38 -16.78 -3.50 -18.42
N SER A 39 -17.97 -3.51 -19.01
CA SER A 39 -18.77 -2.30 -19.28
C SER A 39 -19.23 -1.66 -17.98
N ASP A 40 -19.79 -2.45 -17.06
CA ASP A 40 -20.23 -2.03 -15.73
C ASP A 40 -19.03 -1.46 -14.94
N PHE A 41 -17.86 -2.10 -15.02
CA PHE A 41 -16.62 -1.58 -14.43
C PHE A 41 -16.17 -0.25 -15.05
N LYS A 42 -16.27 -0.09 -16.38
CA LYS A 42 -15.97 1.16 -17.07
C LYS A 42 -16.94 2.28 -16.68
N GLU A 43 -18.23 1.99 -16.65
CA GLU A 43 -19.26 2.93 -16.23
C GLU A 43 -19.07 3.31 -14.76
N MET A 44 -18.81 2.34 -13.88
CA MET A 44 -18.48 2.58 -12.48
C MET A 44 -17.18 3.37 -12.30
N LYS A 45 -16.21 3.24 -13.21
CA LYS A 45 -14.98 4.05 -13.23
C LYS A 45 -15.20 5.48 -13.75
N ILE A 46 -16.19 5.68 -14.62
CA ILE A 46 -16.57 6.99 -15.18
C ILE A 46 -17.50 7.74 -14.20
N ILE A 47 -18.44 7.04 -13.59
CA ILE A 47 -19.44 7.56 -12.63
C ILE A 47 -18.85 7.66 -11.22
N GLY A 48 -17.98 6.72 -10.85
CA GLY A 48 -17.23 6.74 -9.60
C GLY A 48 -16.18 7.82 -9.66
N ILE A 49 -16.59 9.04 -9.29
CA ILE A 49 -15.79 10.19 -8.86
C ILE A 49 -14.30 9.86 -8.91
N CYS A 50 -13.64 10.26 -9.99
CA CYS A 50 -12.18 10.33 -10.07
C CYS A 50 -11.67 11.43 -9.13
N ALA A 51 -12.05 11.38 -7.85
CA ALA A 51 -11.25 11.93 -6.79
C ALA A 51 -9.95 11.15 -6.89
N SER A 52 -8.92 11.82 -7.41
CA SER A 52 -7.57 11.29 -7.44
C SER A 52 -7.23 10.74 -6.05
N THR A 53 -6.34 9.76 -5.98
CA THR A 53 -5.85 9.25 -4.69
C THR A 53 -5.46 10.41 -3.75
N GLN A 54 -4.87 11.47 -4.33
CA GLN A 54 -4.57 12.71 -3.62
C GLN A 54 -5.81 13.43 -3.06
N SER A 55 -6.88 13.54 -3.85
CA SER A 55 -8.14 14.14 -3.40
C SER A 55 -8.76 13.35 -2.25
N LYS A 56 -8.70 12.01 -2.30
CA LYS A 56 -9.19 11.15 -1.20
C LYS A 56 -8.37 11.34 0.07
N VAL A 57 -7.04 11.34 -0.05
CA VAL A 57 -6.13 11.61 1.09
C VAL A 57 -6.42 12.99 1.70
N ASN A 58 -6.58 14.01 0.86
CA ASN A 58 -6.84 15.36 1.31
C ASN A 58 -8.20 15.49 2.00
N ASP A 59 -9.25 14.86 1.45
CA ASP A 59 -10.59 14.85 2.04
C ASP A 59 -10.57 14.23 3.44
N VAL A 60 -9.93 13.06 3.58
CA VAL A 60 -9.76 12.41 4.88
C VAL A 60 -8.96 13.32 5.84
N THR A 61 -7.83 13.86 5.39
CA THR A 61 -6.98 14.74 6.22
C THR A 61 -7.74 15.97 6.72
N GLN A 62 -8.48 16.65 5.85
CA GLN A 62 -9.27 17.83 6.20
C GLN A 62 -10.41 17.49 7.16
N THR A 63 -11.09 16.36 6.92
CA THR A 63 -12.17 15.88 7.80
C THR A 63 -11.65 15.56 9.21
N PHE A 64 -10.55 14.84 9.32
CA PHE A 64 -9.96 14.52 10.62
C PHE A 64 -9.44 15.75 11.37
N LYS A 65 -8.88 16.73 10.64
CA LYS A 65 -8.50 18.02 11.23
C LYS A 65 -9.71 18.73 11.84
N LEU A 66 -10.81 18.83 11.08
CA LEU A 66 -12.06 19.46 11.56
C LEU A 66 -12.62 18.73 12.79
N ILE A 67 -12.57 17.39 12.81
CA ILE A 67 -13.01 16.60 13.96
C ILE A 67 -12.11 16.88 15.17
N GLY A 68 -10.78 16.89 14.99
CA GLY A 68 -9.83 17.22 16.06
C GLY A 68 -10.10 18.60 16.66
N ASP A 69 -10.35 19.61 15.83
CA ASP A 69 -10.70 20.96 16.29
C ASP A 69 -12.02 20.96 17.11
N LYS A 70 -13.04 20.20 16.65
CA LYS A 70 -14.30 20.05 17.40
C LYS A 70 -14.10 19.33 18.74
N LEU A 71 -13.24 18.31 18.79
CA LEU A 71 -12.92 17.58 20.02
C LEU A 71 -12.14 18.45 21.01
N ASN A 72 -11.20 19.26 20.53
CA ASN A 72 -10.52 20.26 21.37
C ASN A 72 -11.49 21.30 21.92
N ASN A 73 -12.41 21.79 21.09
CA ASN A 73 -13.48 22.70 21.54
C ASN A 73 -14.43 22.03 22.55
N LEU A 74 -14.69 20.73 22.41
CA LEU A 74 -15.48 19.98 23.38
C LEU A 74 -14.75 19.91 24.74
N LYS A 75 -13.45 19.57 24.73
CA LYS A 75 -12.60 19.61 25.93
C LYS A 75 -12.65 20.97 26.60
N ALA A 76 -12.44 22.05 25.84
CA ALA A 76 -12.42 23.40 26.40
C ALA A 76 -13.73 23.78 27.12
N ARG A 77 -14.88 23.30 26.64
CA ARG A 77 -16.20 23.63 27.22
C ARG A 77 -16.63 22.69 28.35
N THR A 78 -16.15 21.45 28.36
CA THR A 78 -16.72 20.39 29.21
C THR A 78 -15.69 19.68 30.08
N GLY A 79 -14.40 19.86 29.81
CA GLY A 79 -13.31 19.11 30.43
C GLY A 79 -13.20 17.66 29.95
N VAL A 80 -14.05 17.20 29.02
CA VAL A 80 -13.99 15.83 28.51
C VAL A 80 -12.73 15.63 27.67
N GLU A 81 -11.89 14.68 28.08
CA GLU A 81 -10.74 14.24 27.32
C GLU A 81 -11.15 13.14 26.32
N THR A 82 -10.56 13.15 25.12
CA THR A 82 -10.95 12.25 24.03
C THR A 82 -9.73 11.71 23.29
N MET A 83 -9.88 10.50 22.73
CA MET A 83 -8.98 9.92 21.74
C MET A 83 -9.77 9.49 20.52
N LEU A 84 -9.14 9.61 19.35
CA LEU A 84 -9.71 9.20 18.06
C LEU A 84 -8.63 8.51 17.25
N TYR A 85 -8.96 7.33 16.73
CA TYR A 85 -8.12 6.56 15.84
C TYR A 85 -8.85 6.29 14.53
N ALA A 86 -8.12 6.36 13.42
CA ALA A 86 -8.59 5.92 12.14
C ALA A 86 -7.48 5.21 11.37
N THR A 87 -7.84 4.10 10.75
CA THR A 87 -6.94 3.26 9.97
C THR A 87 -7.61 2.95 8.64
N HIS A 88 -6.82 2.67 7.60
CA HIS A 88 -7.37 2.15 6.36
C HIS A 88 -7.40 0.62 6.38
N GLY A 89 -8.45 0.02 5.81
CA GLY A 89 -8.55 -1.43 5.64
C GLY A 89 -7.91 -1.94 4.34
N THR A 90 -7.41 -1.05 3.48
CA THR A 90 -6.85 -1.41 2.18
C THR A 90 -5.53 -0.69 1.92
N THR A 91 -4.68 -1.29 1.09
CA THR A 91 -3.38 -0.72 0.70
C THR A 91 -3.48 0.23 -0.50
N ASP A 92 -4.68 0.46 -1.03
CA ASP A 92 -4.90 1.23 -2.26
C ASP A 92 -4.82 2.74 -2.04
N LEU A 93 -4.90 3.18 -0.78
CA LEU A 93 -4.80 4.57 -0.37
C LEU A 93 -3.52 4.76 0.44
N PRO A 94 -2.53 5.55 -0.02
CA PRO A 94 -1.30 5.83 0.71
C PRO A 94 -1.54 6.85 1.82
N LEU A 95 -2.48 6.57 2.71
CA LEU A 95 -2.83 7.41 3.85
C LEU A 95 -2.32 6.73 5.12
N ARG A 96 -1.43 7.38 5.87
CA ARG A 96 -1.08 6.88 7.20
C ARG A 96 -2.28 6.96 8.12
N GLY A 97 -2.51 5.94 8.94
CA GLY A 97 -3.52 6.02 10.00
C GLY A 97 -3.42 7.31 10.83
N VAL A 98 -4.57 7.82 11.25
CA VAL A 98 -4.70 9.06 12.00
C VAL A 98 -4.85 8.73 13.49
N ALA A 99 -4.01 9.36 14.31
CA ALA A 99 -4.15 9.37 15.76
C ALA A 99 -4.41 10.81 16.22
N PHE A 100 -5.41 10.99 17.05
CA PHE A 100 -5.67 12.24 17.76
C PHE A 100 -5.96 11.92 19.23
N ALA A 101 -5.41 12.71 20.13
CA ALA A 101 -5.80 12.71 21.52
C ALA A 101 -5.73 14.12 22.06
N THR A 102 -6.61 14.44 22.99
CA THR A 102 -6.46 15.63 23.81
C THR A 102 -5.33 15.43 24.81
N GLU A 103 -4.70 16.53 25.24
CA GLU A 103 -3.47 16.53 26.07
C GLU A 103 -3.49 15.55 27.25
N GLY A 104 -4.58 15.48 28.03
CA GLY A 104 -4.62 14.61 29.21
C GLY A 104 -4.58 13.13 28.84
N VAL A 105 -5.21 12.75 27.73
CA VAL A 105 -5.16 11.37 27.21
C VAL A 105 -3.81 11.10 26.53
N GLN A 106 -3.27 12.07 25.80
CA GLN A 106 -1.94 11.94 25.20
C GLN A 106 -0.86 11.69 26.26
N ASP A 107 -0.89 12.44 27.35
CA ASP A 107 0.04 12.30 28.47
C ASP A 107 -0.15 10.97 29.20
N PHE A 108 -1.39 10.55 29.40
CA PHE A 108 -1.72 9.23 29.95
C PHE A 108 -1.15 8.09 29.10
N MET A 109 -1.36 8.15 27.78
CA MET A 109 -0.88 7.12 26.85
C MET A 109 0.65 7.04 26.84
N GLY A 110 1.33 8.19 26.77
CA GLY A 110 2.80 8.23 26.74
C GLY A 110 3.44 7.88 28.07
N SER A 111 2.91 8.41 29.19
CA SER A 111 3.58 8.35 30.49
C SER A 111 3.19 7.13 31.32
N LEU A 112 1.92 6.71 31.27
CA LEU A 112 1.42 5.61 32.09
C LEU A 112 1.33 4.30 31.32
N ILE A 113 0.81 4.35 30.08
CA ILE A 113 0.71 3.15 29.25
C ILE A 113 2.05 2.84 28.56
N GLY A 114 2.88 3.85 28.31
CA GLY A 114 4.16 3.69 27.61
C GLY A 114 3.97 3.28 26.14
N VAL A 115 2.81 3.59 25.56
CA VAL A 115 2.48 3.26 24.17
C VAL A 115 2.39 4.55 23.37
N GLU A 116 3.21 4.60 22.32
CA GLU A 116 3.15 5.67 21.35
C GLU A 116 1.92 5.48 20.45
N MET A 117 1.12 6.54 20.29
CA MET A 117 -0.19 6.45 19.63
C MET A 117 -0.08 6.09 18.15
N GLN A 118 0.95 6.55 17.45
CA GLN A 118 1.19 6.19 16.05
C GLN A 118 1.60 4.73 15.89
N ASP A 119 2.35 4.15 16.82
CA ASP A 119 2.66 2.71 16.84
C ASP A 119 1.38 1.88 17.05
N LEU A 120 0.52 2.30 17.98
CA LEU A 120 -0.78 1.65 18.19
C LEU A 120 -1.65 1.69 16.92
N VAL A 121 -1.77 2.87 16.29
CA VAL A 121 -2.50 3.03 15.03
C VAL A 121 -1.89 2.18 13.91
N SER A 122 -0.56 2.09 13.83
CA SER A 122 0.11 1.27 12.83
C SER A 122 -0.20 -0.22 13.01
N LYS A 123 -0.26 -0.71 14.26
CA LYS A 123 -0.69 -2.09 14.57
C LYS A 123 -2.16 -2.33 14.25
N MET A 124 -3.03 -1.36 14.56
CA MET A 124 -4.45 -1.41 14.19
C MET A 124 -4.62 -1.45 12.67
N GLU A 125 -3.82 -0.69 11.93
CA GLU A 125 -3.83 -0.68 10.45
C GLU A 125 -3.35 -2.02 9.89
N GLY A 126 -2.24 -2.55 10.41
CA GLY A 126 -1.77 -3.88 10.06
C GLY A 126 -2.85 -4.93 10.31
N PHE A 127 -3.56 -4.85 11.44
CA PHE A 127 -4.69 -5.73 11.72
C PHE A 127 -5.84 -5.59 10.73
N ALA A 128 -6.21 -4.35 10.38
CA ALA A 128 -7.30 -4.09 9.44
C ALA A 128 -6.99 -4.64 8.04
N VAL A 129 -5.73 -4.61 7.62
CA VAL A 129 -5.30 -5.07 6.28
C VAL A 129 -5.05 -6.59 6.23
N GLN A 130 -4.45 -7.18 7.27
CA GLN A 130 -3.93 -8.57 7.23
C GLN A 130 -4.38 -9.44 8.43
N GLY A 131 -5.31 -8.97 9.26
CA GLY A 131 -5.71 -9.64 10.49
C GLY A 131 -4.58 -9.75 11.52
N ILE A 132 -4.60 -10.79 12.36
CA ILE A 132 -3.64 -10.98 13.47
C ILE A 132 -2.17 -10.92 12.97
N GLN A 133 -1.90 -11.40 11.75
CA GLN A 133 -0.56 -11.38 11.17
C GLN A 133 -0.03 -9.96 10.92
N GLY A 134 -0.91 -9.01 10.61
CA GLY A 134 -0.52 -7.62 10.41
C GLY A 134 -0.37 -6.83 11.71
N ALA A 135 -1.07 -7.22 12.78
CA ALA A 135 -0.86 -6.63 14.11
C ALA A 135 0.47 -7.06 14.76
N ALA A 136 0.91 -8.29 14.49
CA ALA A 136 2.09 -8.89 15.13
C ALA A 136 3.42 -8.42 14.50
N LYS A 137 3.41 -7.92 13.26
CA LYS A 137 4.62 -7.45 12.59
C LYS A 137 4.87 -5.99 12.92
N ASN A 138 5.94 -5.72 13.66
CA ASN A 138 6.41 -4.36 13.87
C ASN A 138 6.69 -3.71 12.50
N HIS A 139 6.22 -2.48 12.26
CA HIS A 139 6.39 -1.79 10.97
C HIS A 139 7.85 -1.84 10.48
N GLN A 140 8.81 -1.63 11.39
CA GLN A 140 10.24 -1.72 11.10
C GLN A 140 10.70 -3.13 10.71
N GLN A 141 10.17 -4.18 11.35
CA GLN A 141 10.46 -5.58 10.98
C GLN A 141 9.85 -5.94 9.63
N HIS A 142 8.64 -5.45 9.32
CA HIS A 142 8.01 -5.64 8.02
C HIS A 142 8.82 -4.94 6.92
N VAL A 143 9.22 -3.68 7.13
CA VAL A 143 10.08 -2.94 6.18
C VAL A 143 11.42 -3.65 5.99
N CYS A 144 12.06 -4.12 7.06
CA CYS A 144 13.30 -4.89 6.97
C CYS A 144 13.11 -6.20 6.19
N HIS A 145 12.02 -6.92 6.43
CA HIS A 145 11.72 -8.18 5.76
C HIS A 145 11.42 -7.98 4.28
N VAL A 146 10.58 -7.00 3.93
CA VAL A 146 10.30 -6.65 2.53
C VAL A 146 11.58 -6.18 1.83
N ARG A 147 12.41 -5.38 2.48
CA ARG A 147 13.70 -4.93 1.92
C ARG A 147 14.63 -6.12 1.69
N ALA A 148 14.71 -7.05 2.63
CA ALA A 148 15.52 -8.27 2.48
C ALA A 148 15.04 -9.10 1.28
N ASN A 149 13.73 -9.33 1.16
CA ASN A 149 13.15 -10.08 0.05
C ASN A 149 13.40 -9.40 -1.31
N ILE A 150 13.26 -8.07 -1.39
CA ILE A 150 13.58 -7.31 -2.61
C ILE A 150 15.06 -7.45 -2.96
N CYS A 151 15.97 -7.30 -1.99
CA CYS A 151 17.40 -7.47 -2.21
C CYS A 151 17.75 -8.89 -2.67
N GLU A 152 17.09 -9.91 -2.13
CA GLU A 152 17.28 -11.30 -2.53
C GLU A 152 16.84 -11.53 -3.99
N VAL A 153 15.65 -11.08 -4.35
CA VAL A 153 15.14 -11.18 -5.74
C VAL A 153 16.05 -10.43 -6.72
N ILE A 154 16.54 -9.24 -6.36
CA ILE A 154 17.49 -8.50 -7.20
C ILE A 154 18.79 -9.29 -7.37
N ASN A 155 19.35 -9.82 -6.29
CA ASN A 155 20.61 -10.56 -6.32
C ASN A 155 20.51 -11.87 -7.12
N VAL A 156 19.40 -12.59 -7.02
CA VAL A 156 19.14 -13.80 -7.83
C VAL A 156 19.12 -13.43 -9.31
N ASN A 157 18.32 -12.43 -9.70
CA ASN A 157 18.23 -11.99 -11.10
C ASN A 157 19.56 -11.46 -11.64
N LEU A 158 20.38 -10.78 -10.83
CA LEU A 158 21.71 -10.31 -11.23
C LEU A 158 22.70 -11.46 -11.44
N ARG A 159 22.61 -12.54 -10.65
CA ARG A 159 23.44 -13.73 -10.84
C ARG A 159 23.05 -14.51 -12.09
N GLU A 160 21.75 -14.58 -12.38
CA GLU A 160 21.24 -15.28 -13.57
C GLU A 160 21.53 -14.52 -14.88
N SER A 161 21.70 -13.20 -14.82
CA SER A 161 21.94 -12.35 -16.00
C SER A 161 23.41 -12.08 -16.33
N LEU A 162 24.35 -12.48 -15.47
CA LEU A 162 25.79 -12.31 -15.72
C LEU A 162 26.42 -13.63 -16.20
N PRO A 163 26.77 -13.77 -17.50
CA PRO A 163 27.56 -14.90 -17.96
C PRO A 163 28.96 -14.82 -17.36
N PHE A 164 29.29 -15.74 -16.46
CA PHE A 164 30.66 -15.94 -15.97
C PHE A 164 31.60 -16.18 -17.17
N HIS A 165 32.45 -15.21 -17.50
CA HIS A 165 33.69 -15.47 -18.22
C HIS A 165 34.78 -15.75 -17.18
N PRO A 166 35.35 -16.97 -17.12
CA PRO A 166 36.47 -17.23 -16.23
C PRO A 166 37.67 -16.40 -16.71
N MET A 167 38.09 -15.42 -15.90
CA MET A 167 39.35 -14.72 -16.11
C MET A 167 40.49 -15.74 -16.00
N LYS A 168 41.22 -15.95 -17.10
CA LYS A 168 42.48 -16.68 -17.11
C LYS A 168 43.44 -16.00 -16.14
N THR A 169 43.83 -16.72 -15.09
CA THR A 169 44.92 -16.35 -14.19
C THR A 169 46.20 -16.17 -15.01
N LEU A 170 46.64 -14.92 -15.20
CA LEU A 170 48.00 -14.67 -15.69
C LEU A 170 48.97 -14.97 -14.54
N MET A 171 49.74 -16.04 -14.70
CA MET A 171 50.93 -16.28 -13.86
C MET A 171 51.97 -15.20 -14.18
N ILE A 172 52.28 -14.36 -13.19
CA ILE A 172 53.44 -13.47 -13.23
C ILE A 172 54.66 -14.33 -12.85
N VAL A 173 55.58 -14.52 -13.80
CA VAL A 173 56.90 -15.14 -13.57
C VAL A 173 57.87 -14.03 -13.16
N PRO A 174 58.62 -14.18 -12.05
CA PRO A 174 59.57 -13.15 -11.62
C PRO A 174 60.92 -13.33 -12.32
N LEU A 175 61.52 -12.21 -12.71
CA LEU A 175 62.96 -12.03 -12.92
C LEU A 175 63.35 -10.64 -12.39
#